data_AF-A0A443Z5J0-F1
#
_entry.id   AF-A0A443Z5J0-F1
#
_cell.length_a   1.000
_cell.length_b   1.000
_cell.length_c   1.000
_cell.angle_alpha   90.00
_cell.angle_beta   90.00
_cell.angle_gamma   90.00
#
_symmetry.space_group_name_H-M   'P 1'
#
loop_
_entity.id
_entity.type
_entity.pdbx_description
1 polymer ?
#
loop_
_entity_poly.entity_id
_entity_poly.type
_entity_poly.pdbx_seq_one_letter_code
_entity_poly.pdbx_strand_id
1 'polypeptide(L)'
;MKIKAFWLALTCAVLSVQPVYASQCSVAAFDELKTVGETRLKVWFWDVYDAELRTDTGAYQDSAQRALQLSYLRNIDADDLVDTTAEEWQRLKIENTEAHEQWLDALRGMWPDVREGDCITVVENDAGHAEFYGPEGRLGIIESAQFTDDFLAIWLSENSRFKDERNALIGAQ
;
A
#
# COMPACT_ATOMS: atom_id res chain seq x y z
N MET A 1 8.61 40.32 62.33
CA MET A 1 9.07 41.23 61.26
C MET A 1 9.52 40.38 60.07
N LYS A 2 8.63 40.28 59.07
CA LYS A 2 8.70 39.80 57.67
C LYS A 2 9.65 38.63 57.28
N ILE A 3 9.08 37.43 57.21
CA ILE A 3 9.60 36.27 56.47
C ILE A 3 9.25 36.47 54.98
N LYS A 4 10.24 36.46 54.10
CA LYS A 4 10.04 36.49 52.63
C LYS A 4 9.91 35.04 52.14
N ALA A 5 8.71 34.66 51.71
CA ALA A 5 8.45 33.39 51.06
C ALA A 5 9.03 33.41 49.63
N PHE A 6 10.06 32.60 49.40
CA PHE A 6 10.63 32.36 48.08
C PHE A 6 9.81 31.25 47.42
N TRP A 7 9.03 31.60 46.40
CA TRP A 7 8.28 30.63 45.61
C TRP A 7 9.25 29.84 44.74
N LEU A 8 9.43 28.54 45.02
CA LEU A 8 10.04 27.60 44.09
C LEU A 8 9.07 27.38 42.93
N ALA A 9 9.38 27.95 41.75
CA ALA A 9 8.71 27.59 40.51
C ALA A 9 9.26 26.23 40.05
N LEU A 10 8.54 25.16 40.35
CA LEU A 10 8.81 23.83 39.80
C LEU A 10 8.34 23.83 38.33
N THR A 11 9.23 24.13 37.40
CA THR A 11 8.95 23.96 35.97
C THR A 11 8.94 22.47 35.64
N CYS A 12 7.75 21.86 35.66
CA CYS A 12 7.50 20.59 35.00
C CYS A 12 7.72 20.78 33.50
N ALA A 13 8.89 20.38 32.99
CA ALA A 13 9.07 20.18 31.56
C ALA A 13 8.25 18.97 31.14
N VAL A 14 7.05 19.20 30.60
CA VAL A 14 6.24 18.15 29.98
C VAL A 14 6.93 17.81 28.66
N LEU A 15 7.75 16.76 28.67
CA LEU A 15 8.26 16.15 27.45
C LEU A 15 7.05 15.60 26.69
N SER A 16 6.64 16.30 25.65
CA SER A 16 5.60 15.84 24.73
C SER A 16 6.19 14.65 23.98
N VAL A 17 5.77 13.44 24.33
CA VAL A 17 6.04 12.25 23.52
C VAL A 17 5.16 12.40 22.29
N GLN A 18 5.74 12.90 21.19
CA GLN A 18 5.08 12.89 19.90
C GLN A 18 5.05 11.43 19.43
N PRO A 19 3.87 10.83 19.14
CA PRO A 19 3.84 9.60 18.38
C PRO A 19 4.28 9.94 16.96
N VAL A 20 5.56 9.78 16.65
CA VAL A 20 6.07 9.87 15.29
C VAL A 20 5.98 8.48 14.69
N TYR A 21 4.83 8.13 14.11
CA TYR A 21 4.75 7.09 13.08
C TYR A 21 3.69 7.52 12.05
N ALA A 22 3.94 8.65 11.39
CA ALA A 22 3.36 8.91 10.09
C ALA A 22 4.42 8.49 9.07
N SER A 23 4.41 7.23 8.71
CA SER A 23 5.05 6.74 7.51
C SER A 23 4.19 7.19 6.32
N GLN A 24 4.41 8.44 5.93
CA GLN A 24 3.75 9.08 4.80
C GLN A 24 4.55 8.75 3.54
N CYS A 25 4.23 7.61 2.94
CA CYS A 25 4.48 7.49 1.51
C CYS A 25 3.64 8.53 0.80
N SER A 26 4.28 9.62 0.38
CA SER A 26 3.71 10.56 -0.57
C SER A 26 4.33 10.25 -1.92
N VAL A 27 3.50 9.72 -2.81
CA VAL A 27 3.86 9.44 -4.19
C VAL A 27 3.11 10.46 -5.02
N ALA A 28 3.81 11.44 -5.59
CA ALA A 28 3.18 12.54 -6.32
C ALA A 28 2.19 12.05 -7.40
N ALA A 29 2.58 11.01 -8.16
CA ALA A 29 1.72 10.40 -9.18
C ALA A 29 0.46 9.74 -8.60
N PHE A 30 0.49 9.26 -7.35
CA PHE A 30 -0.68 8.75 -6.64
C PHE A 30 -1.53 9.90 -6.07
N ASP A 31 -0.89 10.97 -5.59
CA ASP A 31 -1.52 12.15 -5.00
C ASP A 31 -2.27 13.04 -6.02
N GLU A 32 -1.93 12.93 -7.30
CA GLU A 32 -2.65 13.60 -8.39
C GLU A 32 -3.96 12.89 -8.78
N LEU A 33 -4.13 11.61 -8.41
CA LEU A 33 -5.33 10.82 -8.69
C LEU A 33 -6.41 11.02 -7.64
N LYS A 34 -7.64 10.65 -7.99
CA LYS A 34 -8.82 10.78 -7.12
C LYS A 34 -9.12 9.46 -6.43
N THR A 35 -9.37 9.52 -5.13
CA THR A 35 -9.79 8.36 -4.34
C THR A 35 -11.10 7.76 -4.85
N VAL A 36 -11.09 6.44 -5.02
CA VAL A 36 -12.27 5.61 -5.26
C VAL A 36 -12.79 5.05 -3.94
N GLY A 37 -11.88 4.45 -3.15
CA GLY A 37 -12.23 3.78 -1.91
C GLY A 37 -11.02 3.30 -1.13
N GLU A 38 -11.27 2.97 0.13
CA GLU A 38 -10.26 2.56 1.11
C GLU A 38 -10.77 1.35 1.90
N THR A 39 -9.85 0.53 2.38
CA THR A 39 -10.19 -0.61 3.25
C THR A 39 -9.02 -1.02 4.13
N ARG A 40 -9.30 -1.80 5.18
CA ARG A 40 -8.27 -2.45 6.01
C ARG A 40 -8.35 -3.95 5.81
N LEU A 41 -7.24 -4.56 5.39
CA LEU A 41 -7.17 -6.02 5.36
C LEU A 41 -6.86 -6.58 6.76
N LYS A 42 -7.67 -7.55 7.19
CA LYS A 42 -7.45 -8.32 8.42
C LYS A 42 -7.36 -9.81 8.14
N VAL A 43 -6.35 -10.46 8.72
CA VAL A 43 -6.19 -11.91 8.64
C VAL A 43 -6.24 -12.47 10.05
N TRP A 44 -7.29 -13.24 10.33
CA TRP A 44 -7.66 -13.69 11.68
C TRP A 44 -7.90 -12.52 12.65
N PHE A 45 -6.90 -12.20 13.47
CA PHE A 45 -6.94 -11.12 14.45
C PHE A 45 -5.83 -10.08 14.21
N TRP A 46 -5.11 -10.19 13.10
CA TRP A 46 -4.02 -9.28 12.74
C TRP A 46 -4.48 -8.31 11.67
N ASP A 47 -4.25 -7.02 11.91
CA ASP A 47 -4.34 -5.98 10.89
C ASP A 47 -3.08 -6.06 10.03
N VAL A 48 -3.21 -6.23 8.70
CA VAL A 48 -2.07 -6.46 7.80
C VAL A 48 -1.63 -5.16 7.12
N TYR A 49 -2.56 -4.50 6.44
CA TYR A 49 -2.34 -3.21 5.80
C TYR A 49 -3.67 -2.45 5.65
N ASP A 50 -3.58 -1.13 5.50
CA ASP A 50 -4.62 -0.31 4.90
C ASP A 50 -4.37 -0.19 3.40
N ALA A 51 -5.42 -0.33 2.59
CA ALA A 51 -5.35 -0.18 1.14
C ALA A 51 -6.20 1.01 0.69
N GLU A 52 -5.66 1.80 -0.24
CA GLU A 52 -6.37 2.91 -0.90
C GLU A 52 -6.26 2.75 -2.42
N LEU A 53 -7.40 2.77 -3.10
CA LEU A 53 -7.50 2.78 -4.56
C LEU A 53 -7.78 4.21 -5.03
N ARG A 54 -6.99 4.68 -5.99
CA ARG A 54 -7.20 5.92 -6.71
C ARG A 54 -7.25 5.70 -8.21
N THR A 55 -8.00 6.55 -8.91
CA THR A 55 -8.08 6.59 -10.38
C THR A 55 -8.09 8.01 -10.90
N ASP A 56 -7.90 8.18 -12.21
CA ASP A 56 -8.00 9.47 -12.90
C ASP A 56 -9.41 10.10 -12.79
N THR A 57 -10.44 9.25 -12.75
CA THR A 57 -11.85 9.68 -12.67
C THR A 57 -12.38 9.77 -11.24
N GLY A 58 -11.80 9.03 -10.29
CA GLY A 58 -12.37 8.80 -8.95
C GLY A 58 -13.47 7.75 -8.93
N ALA A 59 -13.68 7.05 -10.05
CA ALA A 59 -14.52 5.87 -10.16
C ALA A 59 -13.67 4.68 -10.62
N TYR A 60 -13.99 3.48 -10.14
CA TYR A 60 -13.32 2.26 -10.62
C TYR A 60 -13.72 1.93 -12.06
N GLN A 61 -15.03 1.99 -12.36
CA GLN A 61 -15.55 1.80 -13.71
C GLN A 61 -15.10 2.96 -14.61
N ASP A 62 -14.74 2.63 -15.86
CA ASP A 62 -14.32 3.58 -16.90
C ASP A 62 -13.05 4.41 -16.56
N SER A 63 -12.23 3.95 -15.61
CA SER A 63 -10.91 4.55 -15.35
C SER A 63 -9.89 4.14 -16.40
N ALA A 64 -9.06 5.09 -16.83
CA ALA A 64 -7.93 4.84 -17.73
C ALA A 64 -6.63 4.60 -16.96
N GLN A 65 -6.57 5.06 -15.72
CA GLN A 65 -5.39 4.96 -14.87
C GLN A 65 -5.80 4.52 -13.46
N ARG A 66 -5.14 3.48 -12.95
CA ARG A 66 -5.37 2.95 -11.60
C ARG A 66 -4.10 3.08 -10.77
N ALA A 67 -4.26 3.34 -9.48
CA ALA A 67 -3.17 3.26 -8.54
C ALA A 67 -3.64 2.71 -7.20
N LEU A 68 -2.80 1.87 -6.59
CA LEU A 68 -3.10 1.21 -5.33
C LEU A 68 -1.94 1.43 -4.36
N GLN A 69 -2.25 1.96 -3.18
CA GLN A 69 -1.30 2.06 -2.08
C GLN A 69 -1.65 1.04 -1.00
N LEU A 70 -0.66 0.29 -0.54
CA LEU A 70 -0.73 -0.60 0.61
C LEU A 70 0.14 -0.01 1.72
N SER A 71 -0.48 0.37 2.84
CA SER A 71 0.19 0.92 4.02
C SER A 71 0.26 -0.15 5.09
N TYR A 72 1.44 -0.75 5.29
CA TYR A 72 1.63 -1.93 6.10
C TYR A 72 1.56 -1.63 7.58
N LEU A 73 0.85 -2.47 8.32
CA LEU A 73 0.64 -2.34 9.77
C LEU A 73 1.49 -3.35 10.55
N ARG A 74 2.43 -4.02 9.88
CA ARG A 74 3.34 -5.04 10.44
C ARG A 74 4.61 -5.14 9.58
N ASN A 75 5.63 -5.80 10.10
CA ASN A 75 6.81 -6.17 9.33
C ASN A 75 6.52 -7.38 8.42
N ILE A 76 6.99 -7.33 7.18
CA ILE A 76 6.91 -8.44 6.20
C ILE A 76 8.19 -8.42 5.36
N ASP A 77 8.80 -9.59 5.19
CA ASP A 77 9.99 -9.75 4.36
C ASP A 77 9.62 -9.61 2.87
N ALA A 78 10.51 -9.07 2.05
CA ALA A 78 10.24 -8.85 0.63
C ALA A 78 9.88 -10.16 -0.10
N ASP A 79 10.59 -11.24 0.21
CA ASP A 79 10.34 -12.56 -0.38
C ASP A 79 8.92 -13.07 -0.03
N ASP A 80 8.45 -12.84 1.20
CA ASP A 80 7.09 -13.22 1.60
C ASP A 80 6.01 -12.45 0.81
N LEU A 81 6.27 -11.17 0.48
CA LEU A 81 5.37 -10.38 -0.36
C LEU A 81 5.28 -10.93 -1.79
N VAL A 82 6.42 -11.31 -2.36
CA VAL A 82 6.48 -11.89 -3.71
C VAL A 82 5.84 -13.27 -3.75
N ASP A 83 6.14 -14.12 -2.77
CA ASP A 83 5.57 -15.46 -2.68
C ASP A 83 4.04 -15.39 -2.48
N THR A 84 3.56 -14.45 -1.64
CA THR A 84 2.11 -14.18 -1.51
C THR A 84 1.48 -13.71 -2.82
N THR A 85 2.19 -12.89 -3.61
CA THR A 85 1.73 -12.46 -4.94
C THR A 85 1.52 -13.66 -5.86
N ALA A 86 2.47 -14.59 -5.90
CA ALA A 86 2.36 -15.82 -6.68
C ALA A 86 1.20 -16.72 -6.20
N GLU A 87 1.04 -16.87 -4.89
CA GLU A 87 -0.08 -17.62 -4.30
C GLU A 87 -1.44 -17.02 -4.66
N GLU A 88 -1.57 -15.70 -4.64
CA GLU A 88 -2.82 -15.02 -4.98
C GLU A 88 -3.15 -15.14 -6.46
N TRP A 89 -2.16 -15.07 -7.36
CA TRP A 89 -2.36 -15.39 -8.78
C TRP A 89 -2.85 -16.82 -8.99
N GLN A 90 -2.22 -17.80 -8.32
CA GLN A 90 -2.68 -19.19 -8.38
C GLN A 90 -4.12 -19.33 -7.88
N ARG A 91 -4.47 -18.66 -6.78
CA ARG A 91 -5.83 -18.69 -6.22
C ARG A 91 -6.86 -18.06 -7.15
N LEU A 92 -6.49 -16.97 -7.83
CA LEU A 92 -7.29 -16.32 -8.86
C LEU A 92 -7.39 -17.14 -10.15
N LYS A 93 -6.63 -18.25 -10.26
CA LYS A 93 -6.51 -19.08 -11.45
C LYS A 93 -5.94 -18.31 -12.64
N ILE A 94 -5.09 -17.33 -12.36
CA ILE A 94 -4.24 -16.69 -13.38
C ILE A 94 -3.18 -17.72 -13.76
N GLU A 95 -2.99 -17.91 -15.07
CA GLU A 95 -2.06 -18.92 -15.58
C GLU A 95 -0.62 -18.49 -15.30
N ASN A 96 0.12 -19.33 -14.57
CA ASN A 96 1.53 -19.09 -14.34
C ASN A 96 2.33 -19.44 -15.61
N THR A 97 2.83 -18.40 -16.28
CA THR A 97 3.67 -18.50 -17.49
C THR A 97 5.11 -18.14 -17.18
N GLU A 98 6.03 -18.38 -18.13
CA GLU A 98 7.42 -17.93 -18.00
C GLU A 98 7.54 -16.42 -17.73
N ALA A 99 6.62 -15.61 -18.26
CA ALA A 99 6.58 -14.18 -18.00
C ALA A 99 6.25 -13.87 -16.53
N HIS A 100 5.36 -14.64 -15.90
CA HIS A 100 5.00 -14.45 -14.50
C HIS A 100 6.18 -14.73 -13.58
N GLU A 101 6.94 -15.81 -13.85
CA GLU A 101 8.16 -16.11 -13.11
C GLU A 101 9.20 -14.98 -13.25
N GLN A 102 9.37 -14.43 -14.46
CA GLN A 102 10.25 -13.28 -14.69
C GLN A 102 9.77 -12.02 -13.94
N TRP A 103 8.45 -11.80 -13.83
CA TRP A 103 7.89 -10.69 -13.05
C TRP A 103 8.13 -10.89 -11.56
N LEU A 104 7.94 -12.10 -11.03
CA LEU A 104 8.22 -12.41 -9.62
C LEU A 104 9.71 -12.18 -9.29
N ASP A 105 10.62 -12.60 -10.17
CA ASP A 105 12.06 -12.34 -10.01
C ASP A 105 12.38 -10.83 -10.06
N ALA A 106 11.72 -10.08 -10.93
CA ALA A 106 11.85 -8.62 -10.96
C ALA A 106 11.34 -8.00 -9.65
N LEU A 107 10.22 -8.47 -9.10
CA LEU A 107 9.69 -8.02 -7.82
C LEU A 107 10.68 -8.30 -6.67
N ARG A 108 11.27 -9.49 -6.60
CA ARG A 108 12.32 -9.83 -5.61
C ARG A 108 13.53 -8.90 -5.70
N GLY A 109 13.87 -8.47 -6.91
CA GLY A 109 14.99 -7.53 -7.13
C GLY A 109 14.69 -6.08 -6.76
N MET A 110 13.41 -5.67 -6.69
CA MET A 110 13.03 -4.26 -6.51
C MET A 110 12.36 -3.96 -5.17
N TRP A 111 11.64 -4.91 -4.58
CA TRP A 111 10.92 -4.68 -3.33
C TRP A 111 11.85 -4.82 -2.12
N PRO A 112 11.88 -3.84 -1.21
CA PRO A 112 12.56 -3.98 0.07
C PRO A 112 11.66 -4.72 1.07
N ASP A 113 12.25 -5.20 2.16
CA ASP A 113 11.48 -5.59 3.34
C ASP A 113 10.65 -4.38 3.81
N VAL A 114 9.41 -4.62 4.20
CA VAL A 114 8.52 -3.57 4.72
C VAL A 114 8.45 -3.67 6.24
N ARG A 115 8.58 -2.53 6.92
CA ARG A 115 8.33 -2.42 8.36
C ARG A 115 6.92 -1.92 8.61
N GLU A 116 6.43 -2.13 9.84
CA GLU A 116 5.21 -1.47 10.29
C GLU A 116 5.32 0.04 10.06
N GLY A 117 4.34 0.56 9.33
CA GLY A 117 4.30 1.92 8.82
C GLY A 117 4.64 2.02 7.33
N ASP A 118 5.60 1.26 6.81
CA ASP A 118 6.04 1.40 5.42
C ASP A 118 4.89 1.15 4.42
N CYS A 119 5.10 1.54 3.16
CA CYS A 119 4.14 1.27 2.10
C CYS A 119 4.79 0.63 0.87
N ILE A 120 3.93 0.05 0.05
CA ILE A 120 4.19 -0.14 -1.38
C ILE A 120 3.04 0.50 -2.14
N THR A 121 3.37 1.37 -3.09
CA THR A 121 2.41 2.00 -4.00
C THR A 121 2.71 1.56 -5.42
N VAL A 122 1.68 1.10 -6.13
CA VAL A 122 1.73 0.84 -7.56
C VAL A 122 0.90 1.89 -8.29
N VAL A 123 1.48 2.50 -9.32
CA VAL A 123 0.81 3.45 -10.21
C VAL A 123 0.89 2.90 -11.62
N GLU A 124 -0.26 2.68 -12.25
CA GLU A 124 -0.34 2.41 -13.68
C GLU A 124 0.01 3.69 -14.45
N ASN A 125 0.95 3.63 -15.39
CA ASN A 125 1.27 4.76 -16.25
C ASN A 125 0.48 4.74 -17.57
N ASP A 126 0.66 5.75 -18.41
CA ASP A 126 -0.08 5.90 -19.68
C ASP A 126 0.13 4.75 -20.68
N ALA A 127 1.19 3.94 -20.52
CA ALA A 127 1.45 2.75 -21.32
C ALA A 127 0.81 1.48 -20.74
N GLY A 128 0.12 1.58 -19.60
CA GLY A 128 -0.42 0.46 -18.83
C GLY A 128 0.63 -0.25 -17.97
N HIS A 129 1.83 0.31 -17.80
CA HIS A 129 2.89 -0.34 -17.03
C HIS A 129 2.78 0.00 -15.54
N ALA A 130 3.15 -0.95 -14.68
CA ALA A 130 3.13 -0.78 -13.24
C ALA A 130 4.44 -0.15 -12.73
N GLU A 131 4.37 1.07 -12.23
CA GLU A 131 5.47 1.74 -11.53
C GLU A 131 5.33 1.59 -10.03
N PHE A 132 6.36 1.06 -9.38
CA PHE A 132 6.37 0.82 -7.94
C PHE A 132 7.15 1.89 -7.19
N TYR A 133 6.60 2.27 -6.05
CA TYR A 133 7.15 3.25 -5.13
C TYR A 133 7.08 2.72 -3.70
N GLY A 134 8.09 3.06 -2.89
CA GLY A 134 8.15 2.77 -1.47
C GLY A 134 8.51 4.02 -0.67
N PRO A 135 8.91 3.87 0.60
CA PRO A 135 9.17 5.00 1.49
C PRO A 135 10.27 5.96 1.00
N GLU A 136 11.27 5.43 0.29
CA GLU A 136 12.41 6.20 -0.24
C GLU A 136 12.21 6.67 -1.70
N GLY A 137 11.02 6.46 -2.27
CA GLY A 137 10.68 6.85 -3.63
C GLY A 137 10.54 5.65 -4.58
N ARG A 138 10.92 5.85 -5.85
CA ARG A 138 10.68 4.88 -6.93
C ARG A 138 11.53 3.61 -6.74
N LEU A 139 10.86 2.46 -6.73
CA LEU A 139 11.49 1.13 -6.62
C LEU A 139 11.81 0.53 -7.99
N GLY A 140 10.88 0.66 -8.95
CA GLY A 140 11.02 -0.02 -10.23
C GLY A 140 9.80 0.14 -11.14
N ILE A 141 9.85 -0.52 -12.29
CA ILE A 141 8.74 -0.63 -13.24
C ILE A 141 8.72 -2.04 -13.82
N ILE A 142 7.53 -2.57 -14.06
CA ILE A 142 7.32 -3.74 -14.91
C ILE A 142 6.56 -3.30 -16.16
N GLU A 143 7.23 -3.39 -17.31
CA GLU A 143 6.75 -2.91 -18.61
C GLU A 143 5.80 -3.92 -19.28
N SER A 144 4.67 -4.18 -18.62
CA SER A 144 3.66 -5.12 -19.12
C SER A 144 2.27 -4.75 -18.60
N ALA A 145 1.35 -4.42 -19.52
CA ALA A 145 -0.05 -4.20 -19.17
C ALA A 145 -0.71 -5.45 -18.57
N GLN A 146 -0.33 -6.65 -19.06
CA GLN A 146 -0.80 -7.91 -18.51
C GLN A 146 -0.36 -8.07 -17.04
N PHE A 147 0.89 -7.72 -16.73
CA PHE A 147 1.36 -7.75 -15.33
C PHE A 147 0.54 -6.80 -14.47
N THR A 148 0.31 -5.56 -14.92
CA THR A 148 -0.46 -4.56 -14.18
C THR A 148 -1.86 -5.05 -13.86
N ASP A 149 -2.55 -5.64 -14.85
CA ASP A 149 -3.88 -6.20 -14.67
C ASP A 149 -3.88 -7.40 -13.71
N ASP A 150 -2.96 -8.35 -13.88
CA ASP A 150 -2.87 -9.53 -13.03
C ASP A 150 -2.48 -9.17 -11.60
N PHE A 151 -1.58 -8.21 -11.41
CA PHE A 151 -1.17 -7.72 -10.11
C PHE A 151 -2.33 -7.04 -9.39
N LEU A 152 -2.98 -6.06 -10.02
CA LEU A 152 -4.11 -5.35 -9.42
C LEU A 152 -5.33 -6.26 -9.19
N ALA A 153 -5.48 -7.34 -9.97
CA ALA A 153 -6.55 -8.31 -9.80
C ALA A 153 -6.56 -8.97 -8.41
N ILE A 154 -5.43 -9.06 -7.72
CA ILE A 154 -5.34 -9.57 -6.34
C ILE A 154 -6.34 -8.85 -5.42
N TRP A 155 -6.46 -7.53 -5.59
CA TRP A 155 -7.38 -6.69 -4.81
C TRP A 155 -8.70 -6.41 -5.53
N LEU A 156 -8.69 -6.24 -6.85
CA LEU A 156 -9.82 -5.65 -7.59
C LEU A 156 -10.74 -6.67 -8.27
N SER A 157 -10.27 -7.90 -8.47
CA SER A 157 -11.04 -8.97 -9.11
C SER A 157 -12.29 -9.34 -8.30
N GLU A 158 -13.37 -9.68 -8.99
CA GLU A 158 -14.57 -10.27 -8.37
C GLU A 158 -14.28 -11.60 -7.66
N ASN A 159 -13.19 -12.27 -8.07
CA ASN A 159 -12.70 -13.50 -7.45
C ASN A 159 -11.69 -13.23 -6.33
N SER A 160 -11.49 -11.98 -5.89
CA SER A 160 -10.62 -11.69 -4.74
C SER A 160 -11.08 -12.44 -3.48
N ARG A 161 -10.13 -12.87 -2.66
CA ARG A 161 -10.37 -13.61 -1.41
C ARG A 161 -11.17 -12.76 -0.42
N PHE A 162 -10.93 -11.45 -0.43
CA PHE A 162 -11.42 -10.47 0.53
C PHE A 162 -12.49 -9.59 -0.12
N LYS A 163 -13.70 -10.16 -0.26
CA LYS A 163 -14.78 -9.56 -1.07
C LYS A 163 -15.31 -8.24 -0.51
N ASP A 164 -15.43 -8.14 0.81
CA ASP A 164 -15.95 -6.94 1.46
C ASP A 164 -14.94 -5.80 1.34
N GLU A 165 -13.65 -6.11 1.55
CA GLU A 165 -12.52 -5.20 1.35
C GLU A 165 -12.45 -4.72 -0.10
N ARG A 166 -12.59 -5.64 -1.06
CA ARG A 166 -12.66 -5.32 -2.48
C ARG A 166 -13.82 -4.39 -2.81
N ASN A 167 -15.01 -4.63 -2.26
CA ASN A 167 -16.18 -3.78 -2.50
C ASN A 167 -16.01 -2.38 -1.92
N ALA A 168 -15.36 -2.26 -0.75
CA ALA A 168 -15.00 -0.98 -0.17
C ALA A 168 -13.99 -0.23 -1.05
N LEU A 169 -12.95 -0.91 -1.55
CA LEU A 169 -11.94 -0.32 -2.45
C LEU A 169 -12.53 0.22 -3.74
N ILE A 170 -13.43 -0.54 -4.38
CA ILE A 170 -14.00 -0.15 -5.67
C ILE A 170 -15.29 0.70 -5.55
N GLY A 171 -15.70 1.06 -4.33
CA GLY A 171 -16.87 1.89 -4.08
C GLY A 171 -18.23 1.23 -4.36
N ALA A 172 -18.32 -0.11 -4.30
CA ALA A 172 -19.55 -0.86 -4.58
C ALA A 172 -20.36 -1.18 -3.31
N GLN A 173 -20.83 -0.12 -2.63
CA GLN A 173 -21.66 -0.22 -1.41
C GLN A 173 -23.17 -0.29 -1.72
#